data_AF-A0A3B4FYC0-F1
#
_entry.id   AF-A0A3B4FYC0-F1
#
_cell.length_a   1.000
_cell.length_b   1.000
_cell.length_c   1.000
_cell.angle_alpha   90.00
_cell.angle_beta   90.00
_cell.angle_gamma   90.00
#
_symmetry.space_group_name_H-M   'P 1'
#
loop_
_entity.id
_entity.type
_entity.pdbx_description
1 polymer ?
#
loop_
_entity_poly.entity_id
_entity_poly.type
_entity_poly.pdbx_seq_one_letter_code
_entity_poly.pdbx_strand_id
1 'polypeptide(L)'
;MFPFCDTFSSVRLSRVKGSRPSEQSLRVQDSNRMSLMYTTPQSKQPSFGKLNIPKPQSGTSERRTSFFGPRTSGVGMPRNSTMSGFGGTEKIKDARPLHDKSYVQQCIRQLHEFLTEQGYPGTLSSKTLQSPSTKEFVKMFEFIYCQLDPTFEMPNSKVEEEVPALFKTLGYPFVLSKCSMYSVGAPHTWPQALGALMWLIDNVKINWSLSKQELLFSDFNEGENIEEGSEFNKVQELYSVELKLAEYQKLARKLKLIPISAENACGHDFEIRPFEYGAGSMVQCKTQIQMQLRKLVGDVEEENSQLTNEKLSLEESCEQVNSSITDKTNDLKQLREQIRKLDERLEGEKQELAREEQEWAAEMESVENHRKLLEKKVNYGYDESVQQLKAAQQHNIYAAYYFVPSPLSPVLPLQQKCLEDLHSRVQRICSKAVEEDEAAIQKLQETLKDFMSKAKNV
;
A
#
# COMPACT_ATOMS: atom_id res chain seq x y z
N MET A 1 40.85 12.49 37.14
CA MET A 1 40.97 13.94 37.42
C MET A 1 40.11 14.64 36.37
N PHE A 2 38.99 15.24 36.83
CA PHE A 2 37.93 15.97 36.09
C PHE A 2 38.45 17.19 35.30
N PRO A 3 37.60 17.94 34.53
CA PRO A 3 36.14 17.81 34.26
C PRO A 3 35.79 17.84 32.74
N PHE A 4 34.71 17.29 32.18
CA PHE A 4 33.25 17.40 32.38
C PHE A 4 32.68 18.83 32.41
N CYS A 5 32.07 19.28 31.30
CA CYS A 5 31.18 20.43 31.29
C CYS A 5 29.92 20.11 30.48
N ASP A 6 28.82 19.99 31.23
CA ASP A 6 27.44 19.96 30.77
C ASP A 6 27.01 21.31 30.19
N THR A 7 26.21 21.28 29.12
CA THR A 7 25.29 22.38 28.81
C THR A 7 23.92 21.81 28.43
N PHE A 8 23.08 21.66 29.45
CA PHE A 8 21.63 21.69 29.32
C PHE A 8 21.19 23.09 28.86
N SER A 9 20.44 23.17 27.76
CA SER A 9 19.67 24.38 27.41
C SER A 9 18.19 24.05 27.35
N SER A 10 17.50 24.56 28.36
CA SER A 10 16.04 24.64 28.49
C SER A 10 15.48 25.59 27.44
N VAL A 11 14.58 25.10 26.58
CA VAL A 11 13.68 25.97 25.80
C VAL A 11 12.26 25.70 26.25
N ARG A 12 11.79 26.59 27.12
CA ARG A 12 10.40 26.74 27.53
C ARG A 12 9.83 27.87 26.67
N LEU A 13 8.92 27.57 25.74
CA LEU A 13 8.14 28.59 25.04
C LEU A 13 6.66 28.23 25.01
N SER A 14 5.90 29.29 25.17
CA SER A 14 4.56 29.42 25.72
C SER A 14 3.42 29.13 24.74
N ARG A 15 2.35 28.60 25.32
CA ARG A 15 0.97 28.52 24.86
C ARG A 15 0.46 29.90 24.35
N VAL A 16 -0.02 29.97 23.10
CA VAL A 16 -0.83 31.09 22.58
C VAL A 16 -2.18 30.55 22.10
N LYS A 17 -3.25 31.22 22.53
CA LYS A 17 -4.66 30.97 22.18
C LYS A 17 -5.03 31.70 20.89
N GLY A 18 -5.78 31.00 20.03
CA GLY A 18 -6.95 31.44 19.22
C GLY A 18 -6.91 32.72 18.38
N SER A 19 -7.31 32.61 17.11
CA SER A 19 -8.39 33.42 16.49
C SER A 19 -8.72 32.93 15.07
N ARG A 20 -10.02 32.76 14.79
CA ARG A 20 -10.64 32.59 13.45
C ARG A 20 -10.56 33.92 12.66
N PRO A 21 -10.68 33.87 11.32
CA PRO A 21 -11.84 34.47 10.64
C PRO A 21 -12.37 33.54 9.52
N SER A 22 -13.67 33.20 9.43
CA SER A 22 -14.82 33.95 8.89
C SER A 22 -14.73 34.33 7.40
N GLU A 23 -15.61 33.71 6.63
CA GLU A 23 -15.92 33.89 5.19
C GLU A 23 -16.27 35.33 4.82
N GLN A 24 -15.89 35.76 3.60
CA GLN A 24 -16.86 36.30 2.65
C GLN A 24 -16.32 36.47 1.22
N SER A 25 -17.28 36.37 0.31
CA SER A 25 -17.24 36.24 -1.14
C SER A 25 -16.79 37.50 -1.90
N LEU A 26 -16.13 37.33 -3.04
CA LEU A 26 -15.96 38.38 -4.04
C LEU A 26 -16.33 37.89 -5.45
N ARG A 27 -17.06 38.76 -6.13
CA ARG A 27 -17.79 38.60 -7.39
C ARG A 27 -16.93 39.09 -8.56
N VAL A 28 -16.83 38.26 -9.59
CA VAL A 28 -16.72 38.47 -11.06
C VAL A 28 -16.06 39.75 -11.60
N GLN A 29 -15.10 39.57 -12.52
CA GLN A 29 -15.00 40.39 -13.74
C GLN A 29 -14.66 39.51 -14.96
N ASP A 30 -15.59 39.47 -15.91
CA ASP A 30 -15.40 39.01 -17.28
C ASP A 30 -14.72 40.10 -18.13
N SER A 31 -13.90 39.69 -19.09
CA SER A 31 -13.50 40.52 -20.22
C SER A 31 -13.30 39.69 -21.49
N ASN A 32 -13.87 40.23 -22.55
CA ASN A 32 -14.21 39.62 -23.83
C ASN A 32 -13.03 39.40 -24.81
N ARG A 33 -13.17 38.31 -25.58
CA ARG A 33 -13.01 38.14 -27.06
C ARG A 33 -11.66 37.93 -27.79
N MET A 34 -11.73 36.87 -28.62
CA MET A 34 -11.16 36.62 -29.98
C MET A 34 -9.67 36.19 -30.07
N SER A 35 -9.17 35.39 -31.02
CA SER A 35 -9.65 34.41 -32.03
C SER A 35 -8.43 34.09 -32.92
N LEU A 36 -8.07 32.82 -33.21
CA LEU A 36 -7.42 32.36 -34.46
C LEU A 36 -7.30 30.81 -34.43
N MET A 37 -8.08 30.04 -35.20
CA MET A 37 -7.88 29.60 -36.60
C MET A 37 -6.89 28.43 -36.81
N TYR A 38 -7.44 27.36 -37.41
CA TYR A 38 -6.88 26.40 -38.38
C TYR A 38 -6.24 25.04 -38.00
N THR A 39 -6.85 24.01 -38.64
CA THR A 39 -6.32 22.76 -39.23
C THR A 39 -6.42 21.44 -38.46
N THR A 40 -7.19 20.52 -39.06
CA THR A 40 -7.19 19.07 -38.85
C THR A 40 -6.27 18.41 -39.90
N PRO A 41 -5.85 17.15 -39.70
CA PRO A 41 -6.19 16.18 -40.74
C PRO A 41 -6.69 14.80 -40.26
N GLN A 42 -7.45 14.20 -41.18
CA GLN A 42 -8.10 12.89 -41.26
C GLN A 42 -7.37 11.66 -40.67
N SER A 43 -8.18 10.67 -40.22
CA SER A 43 -8.04 9.25 -40.63
C SER A 43 -9.23 8.35 -40.23
N LYS A 44 -10.14 8.11 -41.21
CA LYS A 44 -10.68 6.82 -41.68
C LYS A 44 -10.96 5.65 -40.68
N GLN A 45 -12.26 5.46 -40.37
CA GLN A 45 -13.15 4.27 -40.53
C GLN A 45 -12.59 2.82 -40.32
N PRO A 46 -13.37 1.86 -39.74
CA PRO A 46 -14.70 1.49 -40.25
C PRO A 46 -15.84 1.20 -39.23
N SER A 47 -17.02 1.75 -39.57
CA SER A 47 -18.34 1.16 -39.81
C SER A 47 -18.92 0.05 -38.90
N PHE A 48 -20.02 0.43 -38.22
CA PHE A 48 -21.38 -0.16 -38.09
C PHE A 48 -21.56 -1.66 -38.37
N GLY A 49 -22.31 -2.48 -37.62
CA GLY A 49 -23.39 -2.35 -36.61
C GLY A 49 -23.94 -3.80 -36.42
N LYS A 50 -24.76 -4.24 -35.45
CA LYS A 50 -25.88 -3.65 -34.72
C LYS A 50 -26.22 -4.53 -33.50
N LEU A 51 -26.48 -3.87 -32.36
CA LEU A 51 -27.64 -3.97 -31.43
C LEU A 51 -28.30 -5.32 -31.07
N ASN A 52 -28.37 -5.67 -29.77
CA ASN A 52 -29.58 -5.53 -28.90
C ASN A 52 -29.39 -6.09 -27.45
N ILE A 53 -29.25 -5.19 -26.45
CA ILE A 53 -30.15 -4.86 -25.29
C ILE A 53 -31.00 -6.03 -24.65
N PRO A 54 -31.29 -6.10 -23.33
CA PRO A 54 -30.47 -6.61 -22.21
C PRO A 54 -31.21 -7.59 -21.22
N LYS A 55 -30.46 -8.11 -20.21
CA LYS A 55 -30.77 -8.59 -18.82
C LYS A 55 -32.22 -8.96 -18.36
N PRO A 56 -32.42 -9.92 -17.40
CA PRO A 56 -31.79 -9.83 -16.06
C PRO A 56 -31.48 -11.14 -15.25
N GLN A 57 -30.62 -10.92 -14.24
CA GLN A 57 -30.50 -11.46 -12.87
C GLN A 57 -30.65 -12.96 -12.48
N SER A 58 -29.72 -13.32 -11.58
CA SER A 58 -29.80 -14.20 -10.41
C SER A 58 -29.69 -15.71 -10.55
N GLY A 59 -28.92 -16.28 -9.62
CA GLY A 59 -29.19 -17.62 -9.09
C GLY A 59 -28.08 -18.66 -9.30
N THR A 60 -27.16 -18.71 -8.35
CA THR A 60 -26.63 -19.92 -7.66
C THR A 60 -26.61 -21.28 -8.36
N SER A 61 -25.50 -21.99 -8.11
CA SER A 61 -25.42 -23.42 -7.77
C SER A 61 -24.80 -24.34 -8.83
N GLU A 62 -23.49 -24.57 -8.65
CA GLU A 62 -22.89 -25.87 -8.90
C GLU A 62 -23.46 -26.88 -7.90
N ARG A 63 -24.11 -27.94 -8.40
CA ARG A 63 -23.83 -29.35 -8.01
C ARG A 63 -24.80 -30.32 -8.64
N ARG A 64 -24.25 -31.37 -9.24
CA ARG A 64 -24.89 -32.68 -9.45
C ARG A 64 -23.92 -33.74 -8.90
N THR A 65 -24.07 -34.10 -7.63
CA THR A 65 -24.59 -35.39 -7.08
C THR A 65 -23.77 -36.61 -7.52
N SER A 66 -23.21 -37.41 -6.61
CA SER A 66 -23.87 -38.57 -5.96
C SER A 66 -22.86 -39.27 -5.02
N PHE A 67 -23.14 -40.04 -3.95
CA PHE A 67 -24.34 -40.62 -3.33
C PHE A 67 -23.92 -41.24 -1.97
N PHE A 68 -24.92 -41.60 -1.16
CA PHE A 68 -24.94 -42.24 0.18
C PHE A 68 -25.02 -41.32 1.41
N GLY A 69 -26.14 -41.49 2.11
CA GLY A 69 -26.71 -40.59 3.10
C GLY A 69 -26.69 -41.14 4.54
N PRO A 70 -27.63 -40.73 5.41
CA PRO A 70 -27.29 -40.11 6.70
C PRO A 70 -27.87 -40.83 7.93
N ARG A 71 -27.48 -40.36 9.14
CA ARG A 71 -28.22 -40.24 10.43
C ARG A 71 -27.24 -40.43 11.62
N THR A 72 -27.26 -39.72 12.76
CA THR A 72 -28.19 -38.82 13.47
C THR A 72 -27.44 -37.96 14.51
N SER A 73 -27.93 -36.73 14.74
CA SER A 73 -28.02 -35.97 16.01
C SER A 73 -26.90 -35.99 17.07
N GLY A 74 -26.39 -34.78 17.37
CA GLY A 74 -26.69 -34.16 18.66
C GLY A 74 -25.58 -34.04 19.72
N VAL A 75 -25.42 -32.80 20.19
CA VAL A 75 -24.92 -32.36 21.50
C VAL A 75 -23.39 -32.30 21.68
N GLY A 76 -22.92 -31.09 22.00
CA GLY A 76 -21.52 -30.74 22.11
C GLY A 76 -20.84 -31.26 23.39
N MET A 77 -19.54 -31.50 23.24
CA MET A 77 -18.54 -31.48 24.31
C MET A 77 -17.21 -31.04 23.69
N PRO A 78 -16.53 -29.99 24.20
CA PRO A 78 -15.16 -29.71 23.81
C PRO A 78 -14.25 -30.72 24.53
N ARG A 79 -13.52 -31.54 23.76
CA ARG A 79 -12.48 -32.40 24.30
C ARG A 79 -11.25 -31.55 24.61
N ASN A 80 -11.11 -31.22 25.89
CA ASN A 80 -9.84 -30.86 26.49
C ASN A 80 -9.02 -32.14 26.69
N SER A 81 -7.79 -32.19 26.22
CA SER A 81 -6.84 -33.24 26.62
C SER A 81 -5.44 -32.67 26.73
N THR A 82 -5.15 -32.16 27.93
CA THR A 82 -3.81 -32.11 28.48
C THR A 82 -3.41 -33.53 28.90
N MET A 83 -2.19 -33.92 28.51
CA MET A 83 -1.25 -34.81 29.23
C MET A 83 -1.04 -36.26 28.74
N SER A 84 0.24 -36.51 28.42
CA SER A 84 1.02 -37.76 28.49
C SER A 84 0.99 -38.74 27.30
N GLY A 85 2.06 -38.71 26.51
CA GLY A 85 2.45 -39.75 25.56
C GLY A 85 3.95 -39.65 25.23
N PHE A 86 4.76 -40.38 25.99
CA PHE A 86 6.20 -40.59 25.74
C PHE A 86 6.38 -41.32 24.39
N GLY A 87 7.22 -40.81 23.49
CA GLY A 87 7.79 -41.61 22.39
C GLY A 87 7.19 -41.46 20.97
N GLY A 88 6.63 -40.30 20.60
CA GLY A 88 6.50 -39.95 19.19
C GLY A 88 7.75 -39.20 18.73
N THR A 89 8.34 -39.56 17.59
CA THR A 89 9.26 -38.63 16.90
C THR A 89 8.44 -37.41 16.51
N GLU A 90 8.44 -36.38 17.36
CA GLU A 90 7.89 -35.09 16.99
C GLU A 90 8.56 -34.70 15.68
N LYS A 91 7.76 -34.53 14.62
CA LYS A 91 8.26 -34.09 13.33
C LYS A 91 8.88 -32.73 13.57
N ILE A 92 10.22 -32.67 13.68
CA ILE A 92 10.96 -31.45 13.92
C ILE A 92 10.49 -30.45 12.86
N LYS A 93 9.83 -29.39 13.32
CA LYS A 93 9.36 -28.34 12.42
C LYS A 93 10.59 -27.60 11.92
N ASP A 94 10.68 -27.43 10.60
CA ASP A 94 11.73 -26.61 10.02
C ASP A 94 11.57 -25.16 10.48
N ALA A 95 12.52 -24.69 11.28
CA ALA A 95 12.54 -23.34 11.83
C ALA A 95 13.01 -22.30 10.79
N ARG A 96 13.57 -22.73 9.66
CA ARG A 96 14.05 -21.82 8.61
C ARG A 96 12.85 -21.15 7.92
N PRO A 97 12.88 -19.83 7.71
CA PRO A 97 11.79 -19.10 7.04
C PRO A 97 11.83 -19.31 5.51
N LEU A 98 11.71 -20.56 5.04
CA LEU A 98 11.80 -20.93 3.63
C LEU A 98 10.66 -20.37 2.74
N HIS A 99 9.59 -19.87 3.36
CA HIS A 99 8.51 -19.19 2.66
C HIS A 99 8.74 -17.68 2.49
N ASP A 100 9.68 -17.09 3.25
CA ASP A 100 10.03 -15.68 3.11
C ASP A 100 10.97 -15.50 1.91
N LYS A 101 10.51 -14.71 0.95
CA LYS A 101 11.26 -14.39 -0.26
C LYS A 101 12.59 -13.69 0.08
N SER A 102 12.62 -12.84 1.11
CA SER A 102 13.81 -12.07 1.48
C SER A 102 14.92 -13.00 1.99
N TYR A 103 14.56 -13.95 2.86
CA TYR A 103 15.45 -15.00 3.34
C TYR A 103 15.98 -15.87 2.20
N VAL A 104 15.10 -16.34 1.30
CA VAL A 104 15.51 -17.16 0.14
C VAL A 104 16.50 -16.38 -0.75
N GLN A 105 16.26 -15.09 -0.99
CA GLN A 105 17.20 -14.25 -1.74
C GLN A 105 18.55 -14.08 -1.02
N GLN A 106 18.56 -14.02 0.31
CA GLN A 106 19.79 -14.00 1.09
C GLN A 106 20.57 -15.30 0.96
N CYS A 107 19.91 -16.46 1.04
CA CYS A 107 20.54 -17.76 0.80
C CYS A 107 21.12 -17.87 -0.61
N ILE A 108 20.41 -17.37 -1.64
CA ILE A 108 20.93 -17.33 -3.02
C ILE A 108 22.22 -16.50 -3.11
N ARG A 109 22.29 -15.34 -2.43
CA ARG A 109 23.51 -14.53 -2.39
C ARG A 109 24.67 -15.24 -1.71
N GLN A 110 24.42 -15.88 -0.56
CA GLN A 110 25.46 -16.64 0.15
C GLN A 110 25.96 -17.84 -0.64
N LEU A 111 25.06 -18.56 -1.32
CA LEU A 111 25.44 -19.65 -2.22
C LEU A 111 26.32 -19.13 -3.35
N HIS A 112 25.94 -18.01 -3.99
CA HIS A 112 26.72 -17.39 -5.05
C HIS A 112 28.13 -17.00 -4.57
N GLU A 113 28.23 -16.33 -3.42
CA GLU A 113 29.49 -15.91 -2.81
C GLU A 113 30.39 -17.12 -2.52
N PHE A 114 29.86 -18.14 -1.84
CA PHE A 114 30.62 -19.36 -1.53
C PHE A 114 31.14 -20.07 -2.81
N LEU A 115 30.28 -20.27 -3.80
CA LEU A 115 30.69 -20.91 -5.06
C LEU A 115 31.75 -20.09 -5.80
N THR A 116 31.67 -18.75 -5.76
CA THR A 116 32.65 -17.87 -6.39
C THR A 116 33.99 -17.92 -5.67
N GLU A 117 33.99 -17.81 -4.34
CA GLU A 117 35.20 -17.82 -3.51
C GLU A 117 35.99 -19.13 -3.60
N GLN A 118 35.30 -20.26 -3.68
CA GLN A 118 35.92 -21.57 -3.79
C GLN A 118 36.29 -21.96 -5.23
N GLY A 119 36.05 -21.08 -6.22
CA GLY A 119 36.45 -21.30 -7.60
C GLY A 119 35.58 -22.31 -8.36
N TYR A 120 34.26 -22.25 -8.18
CA TYR A 120 33.32 -23.12 -8.90
C TYR A 120 33.50 -23.02 -10.43
N PRO A 121 33.71 -24.15 -11.14
CA PRO A 121 34.02 -24.13 -12.58
C PRO A 121 32.81 -23.89 -13.49
N GLY A 122 31.58 -23.96 -12.96
CA GLY A 122 30.35 -23.75 -13.74
C GLY A 122 29.96 -22.27 -13.86
N THR A 123 29.13 -21.95 -14.86
CA THR A 123 28.63 -20.58 -15.06
C THR A 123 27.63 -20.19 -13.98
N LEU A 124 27.98 -19.23 -13.13
CA LEU A 124 27.09 -18.65 -12.12
C LEU A 124 26.37 -17.43 -12.71
N SER A 125 25.13 -17.61 -13.14
CA SER A 125 24.24 -16.50 -13.49
C SER A 125 23.20 -16.29 -12.41
N SER A 126 22.85 -15.03 -12.13
CA SER A 126 21.76 -14.68 -11.23
C SER A 126 20.45 -15.39 -11.63
N LYS A 127 20.19 -15.58 -12.94
CA LYS A 127 19.00 -16.31 -13.41
C LYS A 127 19.05 -17.81 -13.09
N THR A 128 20.22 -18.43 -13.19
CA THR A 128 20.40 -19.86 -12.90
C THR A 128 20.16 -20.17 -11.42
N LEU A 129 20.64 -19.33 -10.50
CA LEU A 129 20.47 -19.56 -9.06
C LEU A 129 19.05 -19.26 -8.54
N GLN A 130 18.22 -18.56 -9.32
CA GLN A 130 16.80 -18.33 -8.98
C GLN A 130 15.94 -19.56 -9.25
N SER A 131 16.28 -20.34 -10.28
CA SER A 131 15.53 -21.53 -10.70
C SER A 131 16.47 -22.52 -11.40
N PRO A 132 17.34 -23.23 -10.66
CA PRO A 132 18.31 -24.12 -11.27
C PRO A 132 17.62 -25.38 -11.81
N SER A 133 18.13 -25.88 -12.93
CA SER A 133 17.81 -27.22 -13.40
C SER A 133 18.35 -28.28 -12.44
N THR A 134 17.81 -29.50 -12.51
CA THR A 134 18.33 -30.64 -11.73
C THR A 134 19.83 -30.88 -11.99
N LYS A 135 20.28 -30.69 -13.23
CA LYS A 135 21.70 -30.83 -13.59
C LYS A 135 22.58 -29.77 -12.92
N GLU A 136 22.13 -28.52 -12.89
CA GLU A 136 22.87 -27.44 -12.21
C GLU A 136 22.89 -27.63 -10.70
N PHE A 137 21.76 -28.02 -10.10
CA PHE A 137 21.68 -28.34 -8.68
C PHE A 137 22.65 -29.46 -8.30
N VAL A 138 22.66 -30.56 -9.05
CA VAL A 138 23.54 -31.71 -8.78
C VAL A 138 25.02 -31.29 -8.88
N LYS A 139 25.40 -30.49 -9.89
CA LYS A 139 26.76 -29.97 -9.99
C LYS A 139 27.15 -29.04 -8.83
N MET A 140 26.22 -28.23 -8.34
CA MET A 140 26.48 -27.39 -7.16
C MET A 140 26.63 -28.25 -5.90
N PHE A 141 25.75 -29.24 -5.72
CA PHE A 141 25.85 -30.19 -4.61
C PHE A 141 27.19 -30.94 -4.62
N GLU A 142 27.56 -31.51 -5.76
CA GLU A 142 28.81 -32.25 -5.94
C GLU A 142 30.01 -31.38 -5.55
N PHE A 143 30.09 -30.16 -6.10
CA PHE A 143 31.17 -29.23 -5.79
C PHE A 143 31.28 -28.87 -4.31
N ILE A 144 30.16 -28.65 -3.63
CA ILE A 144 30.15 -28.34 -2.19
C ILE A 144 30.54 -29.59 -1.40
N TYR A 145 30.05 -30.76 -1.77
CA TYR A 145 30.38 -32.03 -1.11
C TYR A 145 31.87 -32.37 -1.24
N CYS A 146 32.49 -32.09 -2.39
CA CYS A 146 33.93 -32.28 -2.61
C CYS A 146 34.82 -31.45 -1.66
N GLN A 147 34.27 -30.44 -0.96
CA GLN A 147 34.99 -29.70 0.08
C GLN A 147 35.12 -30.49 1.39
N LEU A 148 34.26 -31.50 1.60
CA LEU A 148 34.34 -32.45 2.70
C LEU A 148 35.15 -33.68 2.30
N ASP A 149 34.90 -34.18 1.08
CA ASP A 149 35.58 -35.36 0.52
C ASP A 149 36.10 -35.05 -0.89
N PRO A 150 37.38 -34.68 -1.04
CA PRO A 150 37.97 -34.38 -2.35
C PRO A 150 37.95 -35.55 -3.36
N THR A 151 37.69 -36.78 -2.91
CA THR A 151 37.64 -37.97 -3.77
C THR A 151 36.24 -38.34 -4.24
N PHE A 152 35.23 -37.59 -3.78
CA PHE A 152 33.83 -37.84 -4.14
C PHE A 152 33.55 -37.48 -5.61
N GLU A 153 32.89 -38.39 -6.32
CA GLU A 153 32.30 -38.16 -7.64
C GLU A 153 30.82 -38.51 -7.61
N MET A 154 29.97 -37.66 -8.19
CA MET A 154 28.54 -37.91 -8.23
C MET A 154 28.18 -39.06 -9.20
N PRO A 155 27.37 -40.06 -8.78
CA PRO A 155 26.91 -41.10 -9.69
C PRO A 155 26.14 -40.53 -10.90
N ASN A 156 26.47 -41.02 -12.09
CA ASN A 156 25.84 -40.59 -13.34
C ASN A 156 24.38 -41.06 -13.52
N SER A 157 23.88 -41.92 -12.63
CA SER A 157 22.52 -42.48 -12.67
C SER A 157 21.83 -42.35 -11.33
N LYS A 158 20.51 -42.15 -11.35
CA LYS A 158 19.64 -42.09 -10.14
C LYS A 158 20.00 -41.00 -9.13
N VAL A 159 20.46 -39.85 -9.60
CA VAL A 159 20.79 -38.68 -8.75
C VAL A 159 19.63 -38.26 -7.84
N GLU A 160 18.39 -38.55 -8.23
CA GLU A 160 17.19 -38.29 -7.44
C GLU A 160 17.02 -39.20 -6.20
N GLU A 161 17.73 -40.34 -6.16
CA GLU A 161 17.80 -41.25 -5.02
C GLU A 161 19.08 -40.99 -4.21
N GLU A 162 20.20 -40.78 -4.91
CA GLU A 162 21.52 -40.61 -4.31
C GLU A 162 21.64 -39.31 -3.49
N VAL A 163 21.20 -38.16 -4.03
CA VAL A 163 21.34 -36.87 -3.33
C VAL A 163 20.58 -36.87 -1.99
N PRO A 164 19.29 -37.27 -1.92
CA PRO A 164 18.61 -37.43 -0.64
C PRO A 164 19.27 -38.44 0.31
N ALA A 165 19.82 -39.54 -0.21
CA ALA A 165 20.51 -40.53 0.60
C ALA A 165 21.79 -39.96 1.25
N LEU A 166 22.57 -39.20 0.48
CA LEU A 166 23.78 -38.52 0.99
C LEU A 166 23.45 -37.50 2.08
N PHE A 167 22.42 -36.67 1.88
CA PHE A 167 21.96 -35.75 2.93
C PHE A 167 21.52 -36.49 4.20
N LYS A 168 20.83 -37.63 4.05
CA LYS A 168 20.43 -38.46 5.20
C LYS A 168 21.64 -39.06 5.92
N THR A 169 22.65 -39.53 5.19
CA THR A 169 23.90 -40.06 5.77
C THR A 169 24.68 -38.99 6.53
N LEU A 170 24.70 -37.75 6.03
CA LEU A 170 25.30 -36.61 6.74
C LEU A 170 24.47 -36.15 7.96
N GLY A 171 23.28 -36.70 8.19
CA GLY A 171 22.42 -36.33 9.32
C GLY A 171 21.53 -35.12 9.07
N TYR A 172 21.26 -34.76 7.81
CA TYR A 172 20.32 -33.69 7.48
C TYR A 172 18.92 -34.00 8.04
N PRO A 173 18.32 -33.13 8.87
CA PRO A 173 17.11 -33.45 9.62
C PRO A 173 15.80 -33.36 8.81
N PHE A 174 15.85 -32.81 7.60
CA PHE A 174 14.65 -32.57 6.77
C PHE A 174 14.63 -33.46 5.54
N VAL A 175 13.45 -33.97 5.20
CA VAL A 175 13.30 -34.93 4.10
C VAL A 175 13.35 -34.20 2.75
N LEU A 176 14.29 -34.59 1.89
CA LEU A 176 14.26 -34.27 0.46
C LEU A 176 13.61 -35.42 -0.30
N SER A 177 12.42 -35.19 -0.87
CA SER A 177 11.70 -36.23 -1.60
C SER A 177 12.26 -36.47 -3.00
N LYS A 178 12.12 -37.70 -3.54
CA LYS A 178 12.47 -38.03 -4.93
C LYS A 178 11.76 -37.11 -5.94
N CYS A 179 10.48 -36.80 -5.70
CA CYS A 179 9.72 -35.84 -6.51
C CYS A 179 10.36 -34.43 -6.51
N SER A 180 10.89 -33.99 -5.37
CA SER A 180 11.57 -32.70 -5.26
C SER A 180 12.81 -32.62 -6.14
N MET A 181 13.52 -33.74 -6.36
CA MET A 181 14.73 -33.77 -7.18
C MET A 181 14.44 -33.66 -8.69
N TYR A 182 13.29 -34.19 -9.14
CA TYR A 182 12.86 -34.04 -10.55
C TYR A 182 12.47 -32.59 -10.90
N SER A 183 12.08 -31.78 -9.91
CA SER A 183 11.63 -30.40 -10.10
C SER A 183 12.30 -29.43 -9.13
N VAL A 184 13.63 -29.56 -8.94
CA VAL A 184 14.34 -28.86 -7.86
C VAL A 184 14.28 -27.33 -7.96
N GLY A 185 14.25 -26.78 -9.18
CA GLY A 185 14.14 -25.34 -9.44
C GLY A 185 12.72 -24.78 -9.39
N ALA A 186 11.71 -25.58 -9.05
CA ALA A 186 10.33 -25.12 -9.00
C ALA A 186 10.12 -24.13 -7.83
N PRO A 187 9.23 -23.11 -7.96
CA PRO A 187 9.09 -22.03 -6.96
C PRO A 187 8.84 -22.48 -5.50
N HIS A 188 8.18 -23.63 -5.32
CA HIS A 188 7.88 -24.18 -3.99
C HIS A 188 8.86 -25.26 -3.52
N THR A 189 9.71 -25.76 -4.42
CA THR A 189 10.67 -26.83 -4.16
C THR A 189 12.07 -26.27 -3.93
N TRP A 190 12.44 -25.24 -4.70
CA TRP A 190 13.76 -24.61 -4.65
C TRP A 190 14.14 -24.10 -3.25
N PRO A 191 13.26 -23.43 -2.49
CA PRO A 191 13.61 -23.00 -1.13
C PRO A 191 14.06 -24.14 -0.21
N GLN A 192 13.45 -25.33 -0.34
CA GLN A 192 13.82 -26.50 0.48
C GLN A 192 15.16 -27.09 0.06
N ALA A 193 15.41 -27.20 -1.25
CA ALA A 193 16.67 -27.71 -1.78
C ALA A 193 17.83 -26.73 -1.53
N LEU A 194 17.59 -25.43 -1.69
CA LEU A 194 18.54 -24.37 -1.34
C LEU A 194 18.88 -24.42 0.15
N GLY A 195 17.88 -24.57 1.02
CA GLY A 195 18.12 -24.73 2.45
C GLY A 195 19.03 -25.92 2.77
N ALA A 196 18.90 -27.03 2.03
CA ALA A 196 19.79 -28.18 2.18
C ALA A 196 21.23 -27.88 1.74
N LEU A 197 21.42 -27.16 0.63
CA LEU A 197 22.75 -26.71 0.20
C LEU A 197 23.39 -25.76 1.23
N MET A 198 22.62 -24.83 1.79
CA MET A 198 23.13 -23.92 2.83
C MET A 198 23.59 -24.70 4.06
N TRP A 199 22.81 -25.69 4.49
CA TRP A 199 23.19 -26.57 5.58
C TRP A 199 24.48 -27.35 5.27
N LEU A 200 24.66 -27.81 4.03
CA LEU A 200 25.88 -28.49 3.61
C LEU A 200 27.10 -27.55 3.65
N ILE A 201 26.95 -26.30 3.21
CA ILE A 201 27.99 -25.27 3.30
C ILE A 201 28.40 -25.03 4.77
N ASP A 202 27.45 -25.02 5.69
CA ASP A 202 27.75 -24.88 7.12
C ASP A 202 28.57 -26.07 7.65
N ASN A 203 28.28 -27.30 7.21
CA ASN A 203 29.10 -28.47 7.55
C ASN A 203 30.54 -28.33 7.01
N VAL A 204 30.71 -27.81 5.79
CA VAL A 204 32.03 -27.52 5.22
C VAL A 204 32.79 -26.51 6.09
N LYS A 205 32.16 -25.41 6.48
CA LYS A 205 32.77 -24.38 7.34
C LYS A 205 33.16 -24.92 8.71
N ILE A 206 32.33 -25.79 9.30
CA ILE A 206 32.63 -26.46 10.57
C ILE A 206 33.84 -27.38 10.40
N ASN A 207 33.90 -28.19 9.34
CA ASN A 207 35.02 -29.09 9.05
C ASN A 207 36.35 -28.33 8.88
N TRP A 208 36.34 -27.21 8.14
CA TRP A 208 37.50 -26.33 8.01
C TRP A 208 37.95 -25.69 9.33
N SER A 209 37.04 -25.53 10.29
CA SER A 209 37.37 -24.98 11.60
C SER A 209 37.98 -26.05 12.51
N LEU A 210 37.49 -27.29 12.45
CA LEU A 210 38.00 -28.43 13.21
C LEU A 210 39.40 -28.87 12.76
N SER A 211 39.63 -28.96 11.44
CA SER A 211 40.95 -29.29 10.89
C SER A 211 42.05 -28.30 11.30
N LYS A 212 41.72 -27.01 11.45
CA LYS A 212 42.63 -26.00 12.01
C LYS A 212 42.99 -26.26 13.46
N GLN A 213 42.11 -26.92 14.23
CA GLN A 213 42.39 -27.30 15.61
C GLN A 213 43.19 -28.59 15.71
N GLU A 214 42.92 -29.61 14.89
CA GLU A 214 43.70 -30.87 14.89
C GLU A 214 45.18 -30.67 14.54
N LEU A 215 45.49 -29.74 13.62
CA LEU A 215 46.88 -29.34 13.31
C LEU A 215 47.62 -28.72 14.51
N LEU A 216 46.92 -28.30 15.57
CA LEU A 216 47.53 -27.83 16.82
C LEU A 216 47.81 -28.98 17.81
N PHE A 217 47.25 -30.17 17.59
CA PHE A 217 47.36 -31.32 18.51
C PHE A 217 48.24 -32.46 17.98
N SER A 218 48.61 -32.47 16.70
CA SER A 218 49.35 -33.58 16.06
C SER A 218 50.84 -33.71 16.44
N ASP A 219 51.43 -32.75 17.17
CA ASP A 219 52.85 -32.79 17.57
C ASP A 219 53.13 -33.67 18.81
N PHE A 220 52.13 -34.38 19.34
CA PHE A 220 52.23 -35.05 20.65
C PHE A 220 52.27 -36.58 20.65
N ASN A 221 52.47 -37.26 19.51
CA ASN A 221 52.48 -38.73 19.55
C ASN A 221 53.56 -39.39 18.68
N GLU A 222 54.70 -39.68 19.30
CA GLU A 222 55.58 -40.87 19.16
C GLU A 222 56.77 -40.64 20.13
N GLY A 223 57.33 -41.54 20.92
CA GLY A 223 57.19 -42.97 21.18
C GLY A 223 58.27 -43.32 22.24
N GLU A 224 57.93 -44.27 23.11
CA GLU A 224 58.68 -44.95 24.19
C GLU A 224 60.21 -44.77 24.45
N ASN A 225 60.49 -44.69 25.77
CA ASN A 225 61.63 -45.20 26.57
C ASN A 225 63.04 -44.55 26.46
N ILE A 226 63.53 -44.01 27.58
CA ILE A 226 64.80 -44.36 28.29
C ILE A 226 64.95 -43.46 29.54
N GLU A 227 65.45 -44.05 30.63
CA GLU A 227 65.55 -43.55 32.02
C GLU A 227 66.50 -42.34 32.24
N GLU A 228 66.37 -41.29 31.45
CA GLU A 228 66.95 -39.95 31.69
C GLU A 228 65.86 -38.92 32.07
N GLY A 229 64.65 -39.43 32.37
CA GLY A 229 63.37 -38.71 32.42
C GLY A 229 63.10 -37.78 33.61
N SER A 230 64.09 -37.38 34.42
CA SER A 230 63.86 -36.42 35.51
C SER A 230 63.97 -34.96 35.03
N GLU A 231 64.97 -34.68 34.19
CA GLU A 231 65.21 -33.33 33.67
C GLU A 231 64.46 -33.10 32.37
N PHE A 232 64.39 -34.10 31.49
CA PHE A 232 63.64 -34.00 30.23
C PHE A 232 62.15 -33.76 30.46
N ASN A 233 61.54 -34.44 31.45
CA ASN A 233 60.14 -34.20 31.83
C ASN A 233 59.92 -32.79 32.39
N LYS A 234 60.86 -32.24 33.18
CA LYS A 234 60.77 -30.85 33.67
C LYS A 234 60.93 -29.83 32.54
N VAL A 235 61.82 -30.08 31.59
CA VAL A 235 62.02 -29.23 30.41
C VAL A 235 60.77 -29.25 29.53
N GLN A 236 60.17 -30.42 29.33
CA GLN A 236 58.91 -30.57 28.59
C GLN A 236 57.73 -29.89 29.30
N GLU A 237 57.67 -29.98 30.63
CA GLU A 237 56.63 -29.31 31.44
C GLU A 237 56.80 -27.78 31.45
N LEU A 238 58.04 -27.29 31.54
CA LEU A 238 58.36 -25.85 31.40
C LEU A 238 57.98 -25.32 30.01
N TYR A 239 58.31 -26.06 28.94
CA TYR A 239 57.92 -25.70 27.58
C TYR A 239 56.39 -25.65 27.40
N SER A 240 55.66 -26.60 28.00
CA SER A 240 54.19 -26.58 28.01
C SER A 240 53.62 -25.37 28.75
N VAL A 241 54.22 -24.99 29.88
CA VAL A 241 53.83 -23.79 30.65
C VAL A 241 54.11 -22.51 29.88
N GLU A 242 55.26 -22.41 29.21
CA GLU A 242 55.61 -21.26 28.36
C GLU A 242 54.64 -21.08 27.18
N LEU A 243 54.27 -22.18 26.51
CA LEU A 243 53.25 -22.16 25.45
C LEU A 243 51.91 -21.65 25.96
N LYS A 244 51.41 -22.20 27.08
CA LYS A 244 50.14 -21.75 27.70
C LYS A 244 50.19 -20.29 28.15
N LEU A 245 51.33 -19.84 28.66
CA LEU A 245 51.54 -18.44 29.04
C LEU A 245 51.51 -17.52 27.81
N ALA A 246 52.16 -17.91 26.72
CA ALA A 246 52.14 -17.16 25.47
C ALA A 246 50.72 -17.05 24.89
N GLU A 247 49.94 -18.13 24.93
CA GLU A 247 48.52 -18.14 24.54
C GLU A 247 47.68 -17.22 25.42
N TYR A 248 47.84 -17.31 26.74
CA TYR A 248 47.17 -16.42 27.69
C TYR A 248 47.47 -14.95 27.39
N GLN A 249 48.74 -14.58 27.24
CA GLN A 249 49.12 -13.19 26.96
C GLN A 249 48.60 -12.73 25.61
N LYS A 250 48.62 -13.59 24.59
CA LYS A 250 48.03 -13.31 23.27
C LYS A 250 46.53 -13.02 23.39
N LEU A 251 45.80 -13.85 24.14
CA LEU A 251 44.37 -13.67 24.38
C LEU A 251 44.09 -12.41 25.20
N ALA A 252 44.83 -12.19 26.29
CA ALA A 252 44.66 -11.02 27.15
C ALA A 252 44.95 -9.70 26.41
N ARG A 253 45.96 -9.66 25.52
CA ARG A 253 46.19 -8.53 24.61
C ARG A 253 45.04 -8.33 23.63
N LYS A 254 44.53 -9.42 23.03
CA LYS A 254 43.36 -9.36 22.12
C LYS A 254 42.11 -8.82 22.83
N LEU A 255 41.93 -9.18 24.10
CA LEU A 255 40.85 -8.69 24.97
C LEU A 255 41.15 -7.31 25.58
N LYS A 256 42.28 -6.68 25.24
CA LYS A 256 42.72 -5.39 25.78
C LYS A 256 42.79 -5.35 27.32
N LEU A 257 43.25 -6.43 27.92
CA LEU A 257 43.49 -6.57 29.37
C LEU A 257 44.95 -6.32 29.77
N ILE A 258 45.88 -6.43 28.81
CA ILE A 258 47.31 -6.16 29.01
C ILE A 258 47.75 -5.16 27.93
N PRO A 259 48.51 -4.10 28.26
CA PRO A 259 49.06 -3.75 29.59
C PRO A 259 47.99 -3.24 30.58
N ILE A 260 48.36 -2.96 31.83
CA ILE A 260 47.44 -2.45 32.88
C ILE A 260 46.68 -1.16 32.50
N SER A 261 47.21 -0.39 31.54
CA SER A 261 46.59 0.80 30.98
C SER A 261 45.64 0.52 29.81
N ALA A 262 45.44 -0.75 29.46
CA ALA A 262 44.56 -1.14 28.37
C ALA A 262 43.10 -0.91 28.76
N GLU A 263 42.28 -0.62 27.75
CA GLU A 263 40.88 -0.18 27.87
C GLU A 263 40.05 -1.06 28.81
N ASN A 264 40.20 -2.38 28.72
CA ASN A 264 39.42 -3.34 29.49
C ASN A 264 40.14 -3.81 30.77
N ALA A 265 41.38 -3.35 31.00
CA ALA A 265 42.14 -3.75 32.18
C ALA A 265 41.56 -3.15 33.48
N CYS A 266 40.84 -2.02 33.38
CA CYS A 266 40.25 -1.32 34.53
C CYS A 266 41.27 -1.05 35.66
N GLY A 267 42.55 -0.86 35.30
CA GLY A 267 43.64 -0.66 36.25
C GLY A 267 44.12 -1.91 37.00
N HIS A 268 43.72 -3.12 36.58
CA HIS A 268 44.18 -4.38 37.17
C HIS A 268 45.33 -5.00 36.35
N ASP A 269 46.33 -5.53 37.06
CA ASP A 269 47.43 -6.28 36.43
C ASP A 269 46.97 -7.69 36.08
N PHE A 270 46.78 -7.94 34.79
CA PHE A 270 46.50 -9.26 34.23
C PHE A 270 47.76 -9.92 33.67
N GLU A 271 48.94 -9.32 33.79
CA GLU A 271 50.17 -9.91 33.26
C GLU A 271 50.73 -10.97 34.22
N ILE A 272 50.84 -12.21 33.73
CA ILE A 272 51.48 -13.30 34.47
C ILE A 272 52.98 -13.28 34.14
N ARG A 273 53.82 -13.06 35.17
CA ARG A 273 55.29 -13.05 35.05
C ARG A 273 55.88 -14.37 35.61
N PRO A 274 56.58 -15.19 34.80
CA PRO A 274 57.00 -16.54 35.20
C PRO A 274 58.16 -16.61 36.20
N PHE A 275 58.90 -15.51 36.45
CA PHE A 275 60.18 -15.55 37.18
C PHE A 275 60.21 -14.86 38.54
N GLU A 276 59.12 -14.23 39.00
CA GLU A 276 59.17 -13.34 40.17
C GLU A 276 58.64 -13.92 41.48
N TYR A 277 58.08 -15.14 41.48
CA TYR A 277 57.23 -15.57 42.59
C TYR A 277 57.39 -17.04 43.01
N GLY A 278 57.75 -17.25 44.28
CA GLY A 278 57.68 -18.57 44.93
C GLY A 278 56.24 -19.11 44.98
N ALA A 279 56.08 -20.43 45.19
CA ALA A 279 54.81 -21.15 45.03
C ALA A 279 53.58 -20.51 45.73
N GLY A 280 53.76 -19.87 46.89
CA GLY A 280 52.68 -19.17 47.61
C GLY A 280 52.16 -17.90 46.93
N SER A 281 53.02 -17.19 46.18
CA SER A 281 52.63 -15.95 45.51
C SER A 281 51.92 -16.20 44.16
N MET A 282 52.25 -17.32 43.48
CA MET A 282 51.55 -17.73 42.25
C MET A 282 50.05 -18.02 42.50
N VAL A 283 49.72 -18.60 43.65
CA VAL A 283 48.33 -18.89 44.07
C VAL A 283 47.55 -17.60 44.33
N GLN A 284 48.19 -16.60 44.95
CA GLN A 284 47.58 -15.28 45.18
C GLN A 284 47.33 -14.54 43.86
N CYS A 285 48.32 -14.49 42.97
CA CYS A 285 48.19 -13.88 41.64
C CYS A 285 47.04 -14.50 40.84
N LYS A 286 46.97 -15.85 40.79
CA LYS A 286 45.86 -16.57 40.15
C LYS A 286 44.50 -16.18 40.75
N THR A 287 44.40 -16.17 42.08
CA THR A 287 43.14 -15.87 42.77
C THR A 287 42.69 -14.44 42.49
N GLN A 288 43.61 -13.48 42.49
CA GLN A 288 43.33 -12.09 42.22
C GLN A 288 42.89 -11.86 40.77
N ILE A 289 43.61 -12.40 39.79
CA ILE A 289 43.24 -12.34 38.37
C ILE A 289 41.86 -12.96 38.15
N GLN A 290 41.60 -14.15 38.70
CA GLN A 290 40.31 -14.83 38.55
C GLN A 290 39.15 -14.07 39.18
N MET A 291 39.35 -13.47 40.36
CA MET A 291 38.33 -12.65 41.01
C MET A 291 37.97 -11.43 40.17
N GLN A 292 38.98 -10.73 39.63
CA GLN A 292 38.73 -9.55 38.79
C GLN A 292 38.06 -9.91 37.47
N LEU A 293 38.51 -10.98 36.79
CA LEU A 293 37.86 -11.44 35.57
C LEU A 293 36.40 -11.85 35.82
N ARG A 294 36.09 -12.54 36.92
CA ARG A 294 34.70 -12.87 37.28
C ARG A 294 33.85 -11.63 37.51
N LYS A 295 34.41 -10.60 38.16
CA LYS A 295 33.70 -9.34 38.35
C LYS A 295 33.41 -8.65 37.01
N LEU A 296 34.40 -8.51 36.13
CA LEU A 296 34.21 -7.92 34.80
C LEU A 296 33.14 -8.66 33.98
N VAL A 297 33.15 -10.00 34.03
CA VAL A 297 32.11 -10.80 33.36
C VAL A 297 30.73 -10.50 33.93
N GLY A 298 30.58 -10.45 35.26
CA GLY A 298 29.32 -10.11 35.92
C GLY A 298 28.82 -8.70 35.56
N ASP A 299 29.70 -7.70 35.56
CA ASP A 299 29.36 -6.32 35.20
C ASP A 299 28.86 -6.24 33.74
N VAL A 300 29.50 -6.95 32.81
CA VAL A 300 29.09 -7.02 31.39
C VAL A 300 27.79 -7.81 31.19
N GLU A 301 27.55 -8.87 31.97
CA GLU A 301 26.31 -9.63 31.94
C GLU A 301 25.12 -8.81 32.47
N GLU A 302 25.34 -8.02 33.52
CA GLU A 302 24.35 -7.10 34.08
C GLU A 302 24.02 -5.98 33.08
N GLU A 303 25.03 -5.34 32.49
CA GLU A 303 24.83 -4.30 31.46
C GLU A 303 24.08 -4.85 30.24
N ASN A 304 24.45 -6.04 29.75
CA ASN A 304 23.72 -6.71 28.66
C ASN A 304 22.26 -6.98 29.04
N SER A 305 21.99 -7.38 30.28
CA SER A 305 20.63 -7.62 30.76
C SER A 305 19.82 -6.31 30.81
N GLN A 306 20.43 -5.22 31.27
CA GLN A 306 19.82 -3.89 31.29
C GLN A 306 19.50 -3.40 29.87
N LEU A 307 20.48 -3.44 28.96
CA LEU A 307 20.31 -3.04 27.55
C LEU A 307 19.27 -3.91 26.83
N THR A 308 19.19 -5.20 27.15
CA THR A 308 18.17 -6.10 26.58
C THR A 308 16.77 -5.68 27.03
N ASN A 309 16.59 -5.33 28.30
CA ASN A 309 15.29 -4.86 28.81
C ASN A 309 14.90 -3.49 28.23
N GLU A 310 15.85 -2.56 28.11
CA GLU A 310 15.62 -1.26 27.49
C GLU A 310 15.23 -1.42 26.02
N LYS A 311 15.93 -2.29 25.29
CA LYS A 311 15.59 -2.64 23.91
C LYS A 311 14.15 -3.16 23.80
N LEU A 312 13.74 -4.10 24.65
CA LEU A 312 12.37 -4.63 24.63
C LEU A 312 11.33 -3.54 24.88
N SER A 313 11.57 -2.65 25.85
CA SER A 313 10.66 -1.52 26.13
C SER A 313 10.55 -0.54 24.96
N LEU A 314 11.67 -0.25 24.28
CA LEU A 314 11.69 0.58 23.08
C LEU A 314 10.98 -0.10 21.91
N GLU A 315 11.13 -1.42 21.74
CA GLU A 315 10.41 -2.22 20.74
C GLU A 315 8.90 -2.15 20.98
N GLU A 316 8.42 -2.34 22.21
CA GLU A 316 7.00 -2.21 22.58
C GLU A 316 6.45 -0.81 22.26
N SER A 317 7.22 0.25 22.57
CA SER A 317 6.82 1.63 22.26
C SER A 317 6.75 1.88 20.74
N CYS A 318 7.69 1.33 19.97
CA CYS A 318 7.66 1.39 18.51
C CYS A 318 6.44 0.67 17.94
N GLU A 319 6.11 -0.51 18.44
CA GLU A 319 4.92 -1.27 18.04
C GLU A 319 3.63 -0.49 18.35
N GLN A 320 3.54 0.16 19.52
CA GLN A 320 2.41 1.00 19.88
C GLN A 320 2.24 2.19 18.92
N VAL A 321 3.33 2.90 18.62
CA VAL A 321 3.31 4.02 17.68
C VAL A 321 2.93 3.55 16.27
N ASN A 322 3.47 2.41 15.82
CA ASN A 322 3.12 1.83 14.52
C ASN A 322 1.63 1.49 14.43
N SER A 323 1.06 0.87 15.47
CA SER A 323 -0.38 0.62 15.55
C SER A 323 -1.18 1.92 15.40
N SER A 324 -0.81 2.97 16.13
CA SER A 324 -1.46 4.28 16.01
C SER A 324 -1.33 4.90 14.61
N ILE A 325 -0.17 4.78 13.97
CA ILE A 325 0.03 5.22 12.59
C ILE A 325 -0.90 4.48 11.64
N THR A 326 -1.07 3.17 11.80
CA THR A 326 -1.97 2.38 10.94
C THR A 326 -3.44 2.82 11.09
N ASP A 327 -3.90 3.05 12.33
CA ASP A 327 -5.25 3.56 12.59
C ASP A 327 -5.47 4.94 11.94
N LYS A 328 -4.54 5.88 12.17
CA LYS A 328 -4.62 7.22 11.56
C LYS A 328 -4.54 7.19 10.04
N THR A 329 -3.78 6.26 9.47
CA THR A 329 -3.72 6.06 8.02
C THR A 329 -5.07 5.61 7.47
N ASN A 330 -5.78 4.73 8.19
CA ASN A 330 -7.11 4.28 7.80
C ASN A 330 -8.16 5.39 7.94
N ASP A 331 -8.12 6.17 9.03
CA ASP A 331 -8.96 7.36 9.20
C ASP A 331 -8.79 8.35 8.03
N LEU A 332 -7.53 8.62 7.64
CA LEU A 332 -7.23 9.52 6.52
C LEU A 332 -7.74 8.98 5.18
N LYS A 333 -7.65 7.67 4.94
CA LYS A 333 -8.22 7.05 3.73
C LYS A 333 -9.74 7.21 3.70
N GLN A 334 -10.40 7.01 4.83
CA GLN A 334 -11.86 7.17 4.93
C GLN A 334 -12.28 8.63 4.70
N LEU A 335 -11.58 9.60 5.29
CA LEU A 335 -11.86 11.02 5.09
C LEU A 335 -11.65 11.44 3.63
N ARG A 336 -10.59 10.96 2.98
CA ARG A 336 -10.35 11.21 1.55
C ARG A 336 -11.48 10.66 0.68
N GLU A 337 -11.99 9.48 0.98
CA GLU A 337 -13.10 8.90 0.24
C GLU A 337 -14.41 9.68 0.46
N GLN A 338 -14.64 10.22 1.67
CA GLN A 338 -15.78 11.09 1.93
C GLN A 338 -15.69 12.40 1.13
N ILE A 339 -14.51 13.03 1.08
CA ILE A 339 -14.27 14.24 0.26
C ILE A 339 -14.56 13.93 -1.21
N ARG A 340 -14.02 12.83 -1.74
CA ARG A 340 -14.24 12.41 -3.13
C ARG A 340 -15.73 12.27 -3.47
N LYS A 341 -16.53 11.66 -2.58
CA LYS A 341 -17.98 11.51 -2.78
C LYS A 341 -18.73 12.85 -2.71
N LEU A 342 -18.28 13.78 -1.87
CA LEU A 342 -18.84 15.12 -1.80
C LEU A 342 -18.56 15.90 -3.08
N ASP A 343 -17.34 15.82 -3.59
CA ASP A 343 -16.94 16.47 -4.85
C ASP A 343 -17.73 15.91 -6.04
N GLU A 344 -17.91 14.60 -6.12
CA GLU A 344 -18.74 13.97 -7.16
C GLU A 344 -20.20 14.44 -7.11
N ARG A 345 -20.77 14.55 -5.91
CA ARG A 345 -22.15 15.05 -5.76
C ARG A 345 -22.26 16.52 -6.16
N LEU A 346 -21.31 17.35 -5.73
CA LEU A 346 -21.28 18.77 -6.06
C LEU A 346 -21.15 18.99 -7.56
N GLU A 347 -20.30 18.23 -8.23
CA GLU A 347 -20.15 18.32 -9.69
C GLU A 347 -21.42 17.85 -10.42
N GLY A 348 -22.10 16.81 -9.91
CA GLY A 348 -23.40 16.39 -10.42
C GLY A 348 -24.48 17.46 -10.29
N GLU A 349 -24.62 18.07 -9.11
CA GLU A 349 -25.56 19.16 -8.86
C GLU A 349 -25.26 20.38 -9.75
N LYS A 350 -23.98 20.72 -9.94
CA LYS A 350 -23.55 21.81 -10.81
C LYS A 350 -23.91 21.55 -12.29
N GLN A 351 -23.75 20.32 -12.77
CA GLN A 351 -24.12 19.94 -14.14
C GLN A 351 -25.64 19.98 -14.36
N GLU A 352 -26.40 19.53 -13.36
CA GLU A 352 -27.86 19.60 -13.39
C GLU A 352 -28.35 21.05 -13.45
N LEU A 353 -27.83 21.92 -12.56
CA LEU A 353 -28.15 23.35 -12.59
C LEU A 353 -27.80 24.02 -13.92
N ALA A 354 -26.67 23.65 -14.52
CA ALA A 354 -26.28 24.17 -15.84
C ALA A 354 -27.23 23.71 -16.96
N ARG A 355 -27.75 22.48 -16.88
CA ARG A 355 -28.75 21.97 -17.82
C ARG A 355 -30.08 22.70 -17.65
N GLU A 356 -30.55 22.85 -16.41
CA GLU A 356 -31.77 23.59 -16.11
C GLU A 356 -31.65 25.04 -16.61
N GLU A 357 -30.53 25.73 -16.37
CA GLU A 357 -30.30 27.09 -16.88
C GLU A 357 -30.41 27.16 -18.40
N GLN A 358 -29.89 26.16 -19.12
CA GLN A 358 -30.02 26.09 -20.58
C GLN A 358 -31.46 25.87 -21.04
N GLU A 359 -32.21 25.02 -20.34
CA GLU A 359 -33.64 24.78 -20.61
C GLU A 359 -34.46 26.07 -20.36
N TRP A 360 -34.22 26.75 -19.24
CA TRP A 360 -34.82 28.03 -18.92
C TRP A 360 -34.51 29.08 -19.98
N ALA A 361 -33.26 29.17 -20.44
CA ALA A 361 -32.86 30.11 -21.48
C ALA A 361 -33.61 29.85 -22.80
N ALA A 362 -33.76 28.58 -23.20
CA ALA A 362 -34.49 28.20 -24.41
C ALA A 362 -36.00 28.50 -24.29
N GLU A 363 -36.59 28.23 -23.13
CA GLU A 363 -38.00 28.57 -22.87
C GLU A 363 -38.22 30.08 -22.91
N MET A 364 -37.35 30.85 -22.27
CA MET A 364 -37.40 32.32 -22.29
C MET A 364 -37.28 32.88 -23.72
N GLU A 365 -36.39 32.32 -24.55
CA GLU A 365 -36.27 32.71 -25.96
C GLU A 365 -37.55 32.39 -26.74
N SER A 366 -38.15 31.21 -26.53
CA SER A 366 -39.41 30.82 -27.15
C SER A 366 -40.56 31.76 -26.77
N VAL A 367 -40.70 32.08 -25.48
CA VAL A 367 -41.72 33.01 -24.97
C VAL A 367 -41.51 34.41 -25.54
N GLU A 368 -40.27 34.90 -25.58
CA GLU A 368 -39.96 36.21 -26.15
C GLU A 368 -40.27 36.28 -27.65
N ASN A 369 -39.99 35.21 -28.39
CA ASN A 369 -40.36 35.10 -29.81
C ASN A 369 -41.90 35.10 -30.00
N HIS A 370 -42.63 34.41 -29.12
CA HIS A 370 -44.09 34.44 -29.14
C HIS A 370 -44.66 35.83 -28.83
N ARG A 371 -44.10 36.51 -27.81
CA ARG A 371 -44.46 37.88 -27.43
C ARG A 371 -44.27 38.84 -28.61
N LYS A 372 -43.12 38.78 -29.30
CA LYS A 372 -42.84 39.59 -30.51
C LYS A 372 -43.83 39.31 -31.63
N LEU A 373 -44.27 38.06 -31.81
CA LEU A 373 -45.26 37.71 -32.83
C LEU A 373 -46.64 38.29 -32.50
N LEU A 374 -47.08 38.21 -31.24
CA LEU A 374 -48.33 38.81 -30.78
C LEU A 374 -48.30 40.33 -30.94
N GLU A 375 -47.21 40.98 -30.53
CA GLU A 375 -47.01 42.42 -30.67
C GLU A 375 -47.14 42.87 -32.13
N LYS A 376 -46.53 42.13 -33.08
CA LYS A 376 -46.70 42.40 -34.52
C LYS A 376 -48.15 42.28 -34.99
N LYS A 377 -48.89 41.27 -34.52
CA LYS A 377 -50.31 41.07 -34.89
C LYS A 377 -51.19 42.20 -34.36
N VAL A 378 -50.96 42.61 -33.11
CA VAL A 378 -51.69 43.72 -32.48
C VAL A 378 -51.42 45.03 -33.22
N ASN A 379 -50.16 45.33 -33.53
CA ASN A 379 -49.79 46.53 -34.27
C ASN A 379 -50.42 46.54 -35.67
N TYR A 380 -50.42 45.40 -36.37
CA TYR A 380 -51.08 45.29 -37.67
C TYR A 380 -52.60 45.55 -37.57
N GLY A 381 -53.29 44.92 -36.62
CA GLY A 381 -54.72 45.13 -36.41
C GLY A 381 -55.07 46.57 -35.99
N TYR A 382 -54.20 47.20 -35.20
CA TYR A 382 -54.31 48.61 -34.85
C TYR A 382 -54.16 49.51 -36.09
N ASP A 383 -53.10 49.30 -36.89
CA ASP A 383 -52.86 50.06 -38.11
C ASP A 383 -54.03 49.93 -39.10
N GLU A 384 -54.56 48.72 -39.28
CA GLU A 384 -55.74 48.44 -40.11
C GLU A 384 -56.97 49.20 -39.59
N SER A 385 -57.23 49.14 -38.28
CA SER A 385 -58.36 49.86 -37.65
C SER A 385 -58.24 51.37 -37.81
N VAL A 386 -57.02 51.92 -37.67
CA VAL A 386 -56.74 53.34 -37.89
C VAL A 386 -56.96 53.74 -39.35
N GLN A 387 -56.56 52.90 -40.31
CA GLN A 387 -56.82 53.15 -41.73
C GLN A 387 -58.31 53.14 -42.04
N GLN A 388 -59.06 52.18 -41.52
CA GLN A 388 -60.53 52.11 -41.67
C GLN A 388 -61.21 53.35 -41.08
N LEU A 389 -60.78 53.81 -39.89
CA LEU A 389 -61.30 55.02 -39.27
C LEU A 389 -61.03 56.26 -40.14
N LYS A 390 -59.82 56.40 -40.69
CA LYS A 390 -59.47 57.50 -41.60
C LYS A 390 -60.34 57.47 -42.87
N ALA A 391 -60.55 56.28 -43.46
CA ALA A 391 -61.39 56.11 -44.63
C ALA A 391 -62.86 56.48 -44.34
N ALA A 392 -63.40 56.04 -43.20
CA ALA A 392 -64.76 56.39 -42.76
C ALA A 392 -64.92 57.90 -42.53
N GLN A 393 -63.93 58.56 -41.92
CA GLN A 393 -63.92 60.02 -41.74
C GLN A 393 -63.91 60.76 -43.08
N GLN A 394 -63.09 60.32 -44.05
CA GLN A 394 -63.07 60.90 -45.39
C GLN A 394 -64.41 60.74 -46.11
N HIS A 395 -65.04 59.55 -46.02
CA HIS A 395 -66.36 59.31 -46.58
C HIS A 395 -67.42 60.23 -45.96
N ASN A 396 -67.39 60.45 -44.63
CA ASN A 396 -68.30 61.37 -43.96
C ASN A 396 -68.09 62.83 -44.40
N ILE A 397 -66.84 63.28 -44.56
CA ILE A 397 -66.54 64.63 -45.09
C ILE A 397 -67.09 64.78 -46.50
N TYR A 398 -66.89 63.77 -47.36
CA TYR A 398 -67.42 63.76 -48.72
C TYR A 398 -68.95 63.79 -48.72
N ALA A 399 -69.61 62.97 -47.91
CA ALA A 399 -71.07 62.97 -47.76
C ALA A 399 -71.61 64.33 -47.28
N ALA A 400 -70.90 65.02 -46.37
CA ALA A 400 -71.28 66.34 -45.89
C ALA A 400 -71.13 67.44 -46.97
N TYR A 401 -70.21 67.29 -47.92
CA TYR A 401 -69.99 68.25 -49.01
C TYR A 401 -71.00 68.12 -50.17
N TYR A 402 -71.53 66.92 -50.44
CA TYR A 402 -72.41 66.65 -51.59
C TYR A 402 -73.89 66.47 -51.23
N PHE A 403 -74.27 66.56 -49.96
CA PHE A 403 -75.66 66.43 -49.51
C PHE A 403 -76.22 67.78 -49.03
N VAL A 404 -77.18 68.33 -49.78
CA VAL A 404 -77.93 69.55 -49.42
C VAL A 404 -78.85 69.25 -48.22
N PRO A 405 -78.94 70.12 -47.18
CA PRO A 405 -79.87 69.90 -46.08
C PRO A 405 -81.31 70.11 -46.57
N SER A 406 -82.06 69.01 -46.69
CA SER A 406 -83.51 69.05 -46.92
C SER A 406 -84.26 69.19 -45.59
N PRO A 407 -85.26 70.07 -45.46
CA PRO A 407 -86.03 70.23 -44.22
C PRO A 407 -87.02 69.07 -44.03
N LEU A 408 -86.77 68.25 -43.00
CA LEU A 408 -87.68 67.36 -42.25
C LEU A 408 -88.57 66.35 -43.03
N SER A 409 -88.17 65.06 -43.02
CA SER A 409 -89.06 63.87 -43.07
C SER A 409 -88.28 62.56 -42.71
N PRO A 410 -88.92 61.40 -42.41
CA PRO A 410 -88.72 60.53 -41.24
C PRO A 410 -87.47 59.60 -41.27
N VAL A 411 -86.33 60.08 -41.76
CA VAL A 411 -85.09 59.27 -41.89
C VAL A 411 -84.23 59.32 -40.62
N LEU A 412 -84.34 60.37 -39.81
CA LEU A 412 -83.59 60.54 -38.56
C LEU A 412 -83.82 59.41 -37.52
N PRO A 413 -85.05 58.96 -37.25
CA PRO A 413 -85.27 57.86 -36.29
C PRO A 413 -84.72 56.52 -36.80
N LEU A 414 -84.77 56.29 -38.12
CA LEU A 414 -84.23 55.08 -38.76
C LEU A 414 -82.70 55.07 -38.74
N GLN A 415 -82.05 56.20 -39.03
CA GLN A 415 -80.60 56.34 -38.91
C GLN A 415 -80.14 56.22 -37.45
N GLN A 416 -80.87 56.82 -36.51
CA GLN A 416 -80.57 56.71 -35.08
C GLN A 416 -80.71 55.27 -34.59
N LYS A 417 -81.77 54.55 -34.99
CA LYS A 417 -81.94 53.14 -34.67
C LYS A 417 -80.86 52.25 -35.29
N CYS A 418 -80.44 52.53 -36.53
CA CYS A 418 -79.33 51.81 -37.17
C CYS A 418 -77.98 52.07 -36.47
N LEU A 419 -77.74 53.31 -36.02
CA LEU A 419 -76.57 53.66 -35.21
C LEU A 419 -76.60 53.01 -33.83
N GLU A 420 -77.76 52.95 -33.16
CA GLU A 420 -77.95 52.26 -31.88
C GLU A 420 -77.75 50.74 -32.01
N ASP A 421 -78.25 50.12 -33.08
CA ASP A 421 -78.03 48.70 -33.37
C ASP A 421 -76.54 48.40 -33.68
N LEU A 422 -75.89 49.27 -34.47
CA LEU A 422 -74.46 49.14 -34.77
C LEU A 422 -73.63 49.32 -33.49
N HIS A 423 -73.95 50.32 -32.67
CA HIS A 423 -73.30 50.56 -31.38
C HIS A 423 -73.46 49.36 -30.44
N SER A 424 -74.68 48.83 -30.33
CA SER A 424 -74.98 47.64 -29.51
C SER A 424 -74.21 46.41 -29.99
N ARG A 425 -74.03 46.27 -31.31
CA ARG A 425 -73.32 45.14 -31.91
C ARG A 425 -71.81 45.27 -31.74
N VAL A 426 -71.25 46.46 -31.91
CA VAL A 426 -69.83 46.76 -31.63
C VAL A 426 -69.53 46.56 -30.14
N GLN A 427 -70.38 47.09 -29.26
CA GLN A 427 -70.24 46.92 -27.82
C GLN A 427 -70.25 45.44 -27.43
N ARG A 428 -71.13 44.62 -28.01
CA ARG A 428 -71.15 43.17 -27.75
C ARG A 428 -69.89 42.45 -28.23
N ILE A 429 -69.35 42.83 -29.40
CA ILE A 429 -68.11 42.25 -29.93
C ILE A 429 -66.91 42.65 -29.05
N CYS A 430 -66.81 43.93 -28.68
CA CYS A 430 -65.76 44.42 -27.79
C CYS A 430 -65.86 43.79 -26.40
N SER A 431 -67.04 43.69 -25.79
CA SER A 431 -67.22 43.02 -24.50
C SER A 431 -66.80 41.56 -24.57
N LYS A 432 -67.17 40.84 -25.64
CA LYS A 432 -66.76 39.44 -25.81
C LYS A 432 -65.24 39.29 -25.98
N ALA A 433 -64.60 40.19 -26.75
CA ALA A 433 -63.15 40.18 -26.91
C ALA A 433 -62.43 40.49 -25.58
N VAL A 434 -62.95 41.43 -24.79
CA VAL A 434 -62.42 41.75 -23.46
C VAL A 434 -62.56 40.58 -22.49
N GLU A 435 -63.70 39.88 -22.49
CA GLU A 435 -63.90 38.67 -21.68
C GLU A 435 -62.95 37.53 -22.07
N GLU A 436 -62.71 37.34 -23.38
CA GLU A 436 -61.76 36.35 -23.88
C GLU A 436 -60.31 36.69 -23.48
N ASP A 437 -59.91 37.96 -23.57
CA ASP A 437 -58.59 38.44 -23.14
C ASP A 437 -58.42 38.35 -21.62
N GLU A 438 -59.45 38.67 -20.83
CA GLU A 438 -59.43 38.54 -19.38
C GLU A 438 -59.27 37.08 -18.93
N ALA A 439 -59.98 36.16 -19.59
CA ALA A 439 -59.83 34.73 -19.36
C ALA A 439 -58.41 34.22 -19.72
N ALA A 440 -57.81 34.73 -20.80
CA ALA A 440 -56.44 34.39 -21.17
C ALA A 440 -55.42 34.90 -20.14
N ILE A 441 -55.61 36.12 -19.63
CA ILE A 441 -54.77 36.70 -18.57
C ILE A 441 -54.89 35.91 -17.27
N GLN A 442 -56.10 35.52 -16.86
CA GLN A 442 -56.29 34.69 -15.66
C GLN A 442 -55.57 33.35 -15.78
N LYS A 443 -55.66 32.70 -16.95
CA LYS A 443 -54.93 31.45 -17.21
C LYS A 443 -53.42 31.62 -17.13
N LEU A 444 -52.88 32.72 -17.66
CA LEU A 444 -51.45 33.07 -17.52
C LEU A 444 -51.06 33.29 -16.06
N GLN A 445 -51.88 34.00 -15.28
CA GLN A 445 -51.64 34.22 -13.85
C GLN A 445 -51.62 32.91 -13.05
N GLU A 446 -52.51 31.97 -13.34
CA GLU A 446 -52.50 30.63 -12.73
C GLU A 446 -51.22 29.87 -13.07
N THR A 447 -50.80 29.86 -14.35
CA THR A 447 -49.55 29.18 -14.74
C THR A 447 -48.31 29.78 -14.07
N LEU A 448 -48.27 31.12 -13.92
CA LEU A 448 -47.19 31.80 -13.19
C LEU A 448 -47.20 31.45 -11.70
N LYS A 449 -48.38 31.32 -11.09
CA LYS A 449 -48.52 30.94 -9.68
C LYS A 449 -48.03 29.50 -9.45
N ASP A 450 -48.39 28.58 -10.34
CA ASP A 450 -47.90 27.20 -10.31
C ASP A 450 -46.38 27.15 -10.46
N PHE A 451 -45.83 27.95 -11.37
CA PHE A 451 -44.40 28.10 -11.56
C PHE A 451 -43.67 28.57 -10.30
N MET A 452 -44.13 29.67 -9.70
CA MET A 452 -43.57 30.20 -8.46
C MET A 452 -43.70 29.21 -7.29
N SER A 453 -44.74 28.37 -7.29
CA SER A 453 -44.90 27.34 -6.25
C SER A 453 -43.88 26.22 -6.39
N LYS A 454 -43.56 25.80 -7.62
CA LYS A 454 -42.51 24.80 -7.90
C LYS A 454 -41.12 25.34 -7.57
N ALA A 455 -40.85 26.61 -7.91
CA ALA A 455 -39.58 27.26 -7.60
C ALA A 455 -39.31 27.47 -6.09
N LYS A 456 -40.34 27.43 -5.23
CA LYS A 456 -40.19 27.51 -3.77
C LYS A 456 -39.99 26.15 -3.08
N ASN A 457 -40.20 25.05 -3.80
CA ASN A 457 -40.10 23.68 -3.29
C ASN A 457 -38.82 22.97 -3.73
N VAL A 458 -37.93 23.67 -4.44
CA VAL A 458 -36.52 23.34 -4.67
C VAL A 458 -35.71 24.21 -3.71
#